data_AF-A0A6S8EAH8-F1
#
_entry.id   AF-A0A6S8EAH8-F1
#
_cell.length_a   1.000
_cell.length_b   1.000
_cell.length_c   1.000
_cell.angle_alpha   90.00
_cell.angle_beta   90.00
_cell.angle_gamma   90.00
#
_symmetry.space_group_name_H-M   'P 1'
#
loop_
_entity.id
_entity.type
_entity.pdbx_description
1 polymer ?
#
loop_
_entity_poly.entity_id
_entity_poly.type
_entity_poly.pdbx_seq_one_letter_code
_entity_poly.pdbx_strand_id
1 'polypeptide(L)'
;MLWAKLSRQTNKLEAELESKRMSRQASLQTPWKKTLSSILSTRLLVLLACVYLIPTADRPLMVVSYEWTWPLSKPLSLPSFEAGCLSSLGWALVCQRVCTRAFSVL
;
A
#
# COMPACT_ATOMS: atom_id res chain seq x y z
N MET A 1 55.79 6.74 -23.27
CA MET A 1 54.49 7.01 -23.93
C MET A 1 53.33 6.13 -23.43
N LEU A 2 53.56 4.84 -23.11
CA LEU A 2 52.52 3.93 -22.56
C LEU A 2 51.82 4.45 -21.29
N TRP A 3 52.59 5.02 -20.36
CA TRP A 3 52.08 5.57 -19.10
C TRP A 3 51.02 6.66 -19.26
N ALA A 4 51.20 7.55 -20.25
CA ALA A 4 50.25 8.63 -20.52
C ALA A 4 48.93 8.12 -21.13
N LYS A 5 48.97 7.02 -21.91
CA LYS A 5 47.76 6.37 -22.42
C LYS A 5 47.00 5.66 -21.30
N LEU A 6 47.72 4.96 -20.43
CA LEU A 6 47.16 4.26 -19.26
C LEU A 6 46.48 5.24 -18.30
N SER A 7 47.15 6.35 -17.96
CA SER A 7 46.58 7.38 -17.08
C SER A 7 45.32 8.03 -17.66
N ARG A 8 45.23 8.21 -18.98
CA ARG A 8 44.01 8.71 -19.62
C ARG A 8 42.85 7.70 -19.56
N GLN A 9 43.16 6.42 -19.68
CA GLN A 9 42.15 5.36 -19.58
C GLN A 9 41.63 5.21 -18.15
N THR A 10 42.51 5.28 -17.14
CA THR A 10 42.11 5.23 -15.72
C THR A 10 41.23 6.42 -15.34
N ASN A 11 41.60 7.64 -15.76
CA ASN A 11 40.79 8.82 -15.48
C ASN A 11 39.41 8.76 -16.13
N LYS A 12 39.31 8.13 -17.32
CA LYS A 12 38.04 7.94 -18.01
C LYS A 12 37.15 6.92 -17.28
N LEU A 13 37.75 5.84 -16.77
CA LEU A 13 37.07 4.83 -15.95
C LEU A 13 36.60 5.40 -14.60
N GLU A 14 37.40 6.22 -13.95
CA GLU A 14 37.01 6.90 -12.70
C GLU A 14 35.83 7.85 -12.91
N ALA A 15 35.83 8.63 -14.00
CA ALA A 15 34.72 9.52 -14.35
C ALA A 15 33.41 8.74 -14.66
N GLU A 16 33.52 7.59 -15.33
CA GLU A 16 32.37 6.69 -15.56
C GLU A 16 31.87 6.05 -14.25
N LEU A 17 32.75 5.80 -13.29
CA LEU A 17 32.41 5.21 -12.00
C LEU A 17 31.73 6.23 -11.09
N GLU A 18 32.22 7.47 -11.04
CA GLU A 18 31.59 8.57 -10.30
C GLU A 18 30.21 8.92 -10.86
N SER A 19 30.05 8.99 -12.19
CA SER A 19 28.75 9.26 -12.81
C SER A 19 27.73 8.13 -12.54
N LYS A 20 28.17 6.87 -12.51
CA LYS A 20 27.33 5.73 -12.08
C LYS A 20 27.00 5.78 -10.58
N ARG A 21 27.92 6.26 -9.73
CA ARG A 21 27.69 6.41 -8.29
C ARG A 21 26.68 7.51 -7.98
N MET A 22 26.78 8.64 -8.66
CA MET A 22 25.86 9.77 -8.58
C MET A 22 24.45 9.41 -9.08
N SER A 23 24.33 8.72 -10.21
CA SER A 23 23.03 8.24 -10.71
C SER A 23 22.40 7.20 -9.78
N ARG A 24 23.21 6.33 -9.16
CA ARG A 24 22.72 5.39 -8.13
C ARG A 24 22.28 6.12 -6.86
N GLN A 25 23.00 7.13 -6.40
CA GLN A 25 22.58 7.97 -5.26
C GLN A 25 21.30 8.77 -5.55
N ALA A 26 21.15 9.32 -6.76
CA ALA A 26 19.92 10.00 -7.19
C ALA A 26 18.72 9.05 -7.25
N SER A 27 18.93 7.80 -7.68
CA SER A 27 17.91 6.74 -7.67
C SER A 27 17.51 6.29 -6.25
N LEU A 28 18.38 6.48 -5.26
CA LEU A 28 18.10 6.16 -3.85
C LEU A 28 17.40 7.29 -3.08
N GLN A 29 17.39 8.53 -3.60
CA GLN A 29 16.71 9.68 -2.98
C GLN A 29 15.22 9.82 -3.38
N THR A 30 14.76 9.10 -4.40
CA THR A 30 13.37 9.11 -4.89
C THR A 30 12.41 8.05 -4.30
N PRO A 31 12.82 6.87 -3.79
CA PRO A 31 11.89 5.82 -3.39
C PRO A 31 11.19 6.19 -2.08
N TRP A 32 11.88 6.81 -1.11
CA TRP A 32 11.26 7.12 0.19
C TRP A 32 10.09 8.12 0.05
N LYS A 33 10.17 9.10 -0.85
CA LYS A 33 9.07 10.05 -1.11
C LYS A 33 7.86 9.38 -1.74
N LYS A 34 8.06 8.47 -2.71
CA LYS A 34 6.98 7.67 -3.32
C LYS A 34 6.36 6.70 -2.32
N THR A 35 7.18 6.06 -1.49
CA THR A 35 6.71 5.17 -0.42
C THR A 35 5.95 5.96 0.64
N LEU A 36 6.44 7.14 1.05
CA LEU A 36 5.74 8.00 2.01
C LEU A 36 4.40 8.48 1.46
N SER A 37 4.34 8.96 0.21
CA SER A 37 3.09 9.45 -0.39
C SER A 37 2.06 8.33 -0.56
N SER A 38 2.51 7.12 -0.91
CA SER A 38 1.66 5.92 -0.97
C SER A 38 1.11 5.54 0.41
N ILE A 39 1.93 5.55 1.45
CA ILE A 39 1.49 5.27 2.83
C ILE A 39 0.54 6.36 3.33
N LEU A 40 0.83 7.63 3.07
CA LEU A 40 0.02 8.75 3.54
C LEU A 40 -1.35 8.78 2.86
N SER A 41 -1.39 8.55 1.55
CA SER A 41 -2.65 8.48 0.78
C SER A 41 -3.54 7.31 1.21
N THR A 42 -2.96 6.13 1.42
CA THR A 42 -3.72 4.97 1.94
C THR A 42 -4.24 5.21 3.36
N ARG A 43 -3.45 5.83 4.25
CA ARG A 43 -3.90 6.20 5.60
C ARG A 43 -5.02 7.23 5.58
N LEU A 44 -4.92 8.24 4.73
CA LEU A 44 -5.95 9.26 4.57
C LEU A 44 -7.27 8.66 4.07
N LEU A 45 -7.20 7.74 3.11
CA LEU A 45 -8.38 7.06 2.56
C LEU A 45 -9.10 6.20 3.60
N VAL A 46 -8.33 5.50 4.45
CA VAL A 46 -8.89 4.75 5.60
C VAL A 46 -9.55 5.68 6.61
N LEU A 47 -8.93 6.81 6.92
CA LEU A 47 -9.50 7.82 7.81
C LEU A 47 -10.82 8.37 7.27
N LEU A 48 -10.87 8.72 5.99
CA LEU A 48 -12.10 9.17 5.33
C LEU A 48 -13.19 8.09 5.36
N ALA A 49 -12.83 6.84 5.06
CA ALA A 49 -13.76 5.72 5.11
C ALA A 49 -14.33 5.54 6.52
N CYS A 50 -13.50 5.63 7.56
CA CYS A 50 -13.97 5.60 8.95
C CYS A 50 -14.93 6.75 9.24
N VAL A 51 -14.59 7.99 8.89
CA VAL A 51 -15.46 9.17 9.13
C VAL A 51 -16.82 9.03 8.44
N TYR A 52 -16.86 8.46 7.24
CA TYR A 52 -18.12 8.26 6.50
C TYR A 52 -18.91 7.04 6.96
N LEU A 53 -18.25 5.98 7.44
CA LEU A 53 -18.91 4.72 7.78
C LEU A 53 -19.30 4.61 9.26
N ILE A 54 -18.59 5.29 10.17
CA ILE A 54 -18.92 5.34 11.61
C ILE A 54 -20.36 5.82 11.88
N PRO A 55 -20.90 6.86 11.21
CA PRO A 55 -22.30 7.29 11.43
C PRO A 55 -23.33 6.24 11.00
N THR A 56 -22.94 5.32 10.11
CA THR A 56 -23.80 4.24 9.59
C THR A 56 -23.51 2.90 10.26
N ALA A 57 -22.63 2.88 11.25
CA ALA A 57 -22.13 1.68 11.92
C ALA A 57 -23.24 0.85 12.59
N ASP A 58 -24.28 1.53 13.07
CA ASP A 58 -25.41 0.90 13.78
C ASP A 58 -26.39 0.19 12.84
N ARG A 59 -26.27 0.37 11.53
CA ARG A 59 -27.16 -0.28 10.54
C ARG A 59 -26.43 -1.42 9.82
N PRO A 60 -26.99 -2.64 9.80
CA PRO A 60 -26.43 -3.73 9.01
C PRO A 60 -26.53 -3.37 7.52
N LEU A 61 -25.43 -3.55 6.78
CA LEU A 61 -25.39 -3.32 5.33
C LEU A 61 -26.24 -4.36 4.61
N MET A 62 -26.17 -5.60 5.08
CA MET A 62 -26.91 -6.74 4.56
C MET A 62 -27.14 -7.76 5.66
N VAL A 63 -28.32 -8.37 5.67
CA VAL A 63 -28.66 -9.50 6.53
C VAL A 63 -28.54 -10.77 5.68
N VAL A 64 -27.69 -11.70 6.11
CA VAL A 64 -27.42 -12.97 5.43
C VAL A 64 -27.64 -14.10 6.42
N SER A 65 -28.10 -15.26 5.94
CA SER A 65 -28.21 -16.44 6.80
C SER A 65 -26.85 -16.79 7.40
N TYR A 66 -26.83 -17.08 8.71
CA TYR A 66 -25.63 -17.34 9.50
C TYR A 66 -24.74 -18.43 8.89
N GLU A 67 -25.34 -19.43 8.25
CA GLU A 67 -24.65 -20.55 7.60
C GLU A 67 -23.66 -20.10 6.52
N TRP A 68 -23.94 -18.99 5.82
CA TRP A 68 -23.08 -18.45 4.76
C TRP A 68 -21.93 -17.61 5.29
N THR A 69 -22.04 -17.14 6.53
CA THR A 69 -21.05 -16.25 7.15
C THR A 69 -20.19 -16.96 8.18
N TRP A 70 -20.48 -18.22 8.52
CA TRP A 70 -19.65 -19.04 9.40
C TRP A 70 -18.32 -19.41 8.72
N PRO A 71 -17.14 -19.30 9.37
CA PRO A 71 -16.88 -18.92 10.77
C PRO A 71 -16.63 -17.41 10.99
N LEU A 72 -16.65 -16.61 9.93
CA LEU A 72 -16.31 -15.18 9.94
C LEU A 72 -17.46 -14.27 10.39
N SER A 73 -18.57 -14.83 10.87
CA SER A 73 -19.79 -14.09 11.22
C SER A 73 -19.54 -13.02 12.29
N LYS A 74 -18.77 -13.36 13.34
CA LYS A 74 -18.38 -12.41 14.38
C LYS A 74 -17.55 -11.23 13.84
N PRO A 75 -16.41 -11.43 13.15
CA PRO A 75 -15.63 -10.31 12.63
C PRO A 75 -16.35 -9.50 11.54
N LEU A 76 -17.23 -10.12 10.75
CA LEU A 76 -18.03 -9.43 9.73
C LEU A 76 -19.18 -8.60 10.33
N SER A 77 -19.69 -8.99 11.50
CA SER A 77 -20.77 -8.28 12.20
C SER A 77 -20.32 -7.04 12.99
N LEU A 78 -19.01 -6.81 13.17
CA LEU A 78 -18.51 -5.64 13.90
C LEU A 78 -18.75 -4.35 13.08
N PRO A 79 -19.44 -3.32 13.62
CA PRO A 79 -19.80 -3.09 15.02
C PRO A 79 -21.28 -3.32 15.38
N SER A 80 -22.12 -3.82 14.47
CA SER A 80 -23.54 -4.08 14.78
C SER A 80 -23.76 -5.30 15.69
N PHE A 81 -22.76 -6.20 15.80
CA PHE A 81 -22.72 -7.40 16.64
C PHE A 81 -23.87 -8.42 16.46
N GLU A 82 -24.75 -8.21 15.48
CA GLU A 82 -25.80 -9.17 15.14
C GLU A 82 -25.27 -10.32 14.29
N ALA A 83 -25.60 -11.56 14.68
CA ALA A 83 -25.18 -12.75 13.98
C ALA A 83 -25.86 -12.85 12.60
N GLY A 84 -25.07 -13.05 11.54
CA GLY A 84 -25.56 -13.08 10.15
C GLY A 84 -25.61 -11.69 9.49
N CYS A 85 -25.30 -10.63 10.23
CA CYS A 85 -25.25 -9.28 9.67
C CYS A 85 -23.85 -8.94 9.16
N LEU A 86 -23.80 -8.30 8.00
CA LEU A 86 -22.59 -7.80 7.38
C LEU A 86 -22.47 -6.30 7.65
N SER A 87 -21.45 -5.89 8.39
CA SER A 87 -21.21 -4.48 8.65
C SER A 87 -20.57 -3.79 7.45
N SER A 88 -20.96 -2.54 7.22
CA SER A 88 -20.34 -1.65 6.23
C SER A 88 -18.84 -1.47 6.48
N LEU A 89 -18.41 -1.39 7.75
CA LEU A 89 -17.01 -1.26 8.14
C LEU A 89 -16.22 -2.55 7.89
N GLY A 90 -16.76 -3.69 8.36
CA GLY A 90 -16.14 -4.99 8.14
C GLY A 90 -15.96 -5.30 6.65
N TRP A 91 -16.99 -5.02 5.85
CA TRP A 91 -16.95 -5.24 4.41
C TRP A 91 -16.01 -4.29 3.67
N ALA A 92 -15.96 -3.02 4.05
CA ALA A 92 -15.03 -2.05 3.46
C ALA A 92 -13.57 -2.48 3.63
N LEU A 93 -13.21 -3.05 4.78
CA LEU A 93 -11.86 -3.58 5.02
C LEU A 93 -11.53 -4.78 4.11
N VAL A 94 -12.51 -5.68 3.91
CA VAL A 94 -12.35 -6.82 3.00
C VAL A 94 -12.15 -6.32 1.57
N CYS A 95 -13.02 -5.42 1.09
CA CYS A 95 -12.91 -4.81 -0.23
C CYS A 95 -11.56 -4.10 -0.41
N GLN A 96 -11.09 -3.35 0.60
CA GLN A 96 -9.81 -2.68 0.54
C GLN A 96 -8.65 -3.69 0.39
N ARG A 97 -8.65 -4.77 1.18
CA ARG A 97 -7.61 -5.82 1.11
C ARG A 97 -7.60 -6.50 -0.26
N VAL A 98 -8.78 -6.79 -0.81
CA VAL A 98 -8.92 -7.41 -2.14
C VAL A 98 -8.44 -6.45 -3.23
N CYS A 99 -8.92 -5.21 -3.25
CA CYS A 99 -8.49 -4.20 -4.22
C CYS A 99 -6.98 -3.95 -4.14
N THR A 100 -6.42 -3.80 -2.94
CA THR A 100 -4.98 -3.58 -2.77
C THR A 100 -4.19 -4.75 -3.33
N ARG A 101 -4.62 -5.99 -3.08
CA ARG A 101 -3.97 -7.18 -3.67
C ARG A 101 -4.10 -7.20 -5.18
N ALA A 102 -5.29 -6.98 -5.72
CA ALA A 102 -5.55 -6.99 -7.16
C ALA A 102 -4.73 -5.93 -7.91
N PHE A 103 -4.66 -4.71 -7.36
CA PHE A 103 -3.91 -3.61 -7.96
C PHE A 103 -2.40 -3.66 -7.66
N SER A 104 -1.94 -4.43 -6.67
CA SER A 104 -0.50 -4.63 -6.41
C SER A 104 0.15 -5.71 -7.28
N VAL A 105 -0.67 -6.56 -7.92
CA VAL A 105 -0.22 -7.63 -8.83
C VAL A 105 -0.08 -7.11 -10.29
N LEU A 106 -0.60 -5.90 -10.56
CA LEU A 106 -0.44 -5.14 -11.80
C LEU A 106 0.71 -4.15 -11.68
#